data_AF-A0A1F6FGP7-F1
#
_entry.id   AF-A0A1F6FGP7-F1
#
_cell.length_a   1.000
_cell.length_b   1.000
_cell.length_c   1.000
_cell.angle_alpha   90.00
_cell.angle_beta   90.00
_cell.angle_gamma   90.00
#
_symmetry.space_group_name_H-M   'P 1'
#
loop_
_entity.id
_entity.type
_entity.pdbx_description
1 polymer ?
#
loop_
_entity_poly.entity_id
_entity_poly.type
_entity_poly.pdbx_seq_one_letter_code
_entity_poly.pdbx_strand_id
1 'polypeptide(L)'
;MDKRTILLVVSFFLLIIVGMFVFAYLKRAEMVQTPVVETPVEEEVVLYPGITRIDAKHYIIDGEHTFAGELVLPTPCDLLEVDTTVRESYPEQIVLNFNVINNSEMCAQVMTTQRFITESVAASPEATVTATFMGRVVELNLIPAAPGERPEEFELFIKG
;
A
#
# COMPACT_ATOMS: atom_id res chain seq x y z
N MET A 1 -46.27 -68.92 1.11
CA MET A 1 -45.04 -68.15 0.80
C MET A 1 -43.86 -69.07 1.10
N ASP A 2 -43.11 -69.47 0.08
CA ASP A 2 -42.05 -70.47 0.26
C ASP A 2 -40.90 -69.89 1.09
N LYS A 3 -40.24 -70.75 1.89
CA LYS A 3 -39.07 -70.34 2.71
C LYS A 3 -38.00 -69.64 1.87
N ARG A 4 -37.86 -70.01 0.59
CA ARG A 4 -36.96 -69.37 -0.37
C ARG A 4 -37.38 -67.94 -0.73
N THR A 5 -38.68 -67.71 -0.93
CA THR A 5 -39.23 -66.37 -1.17
C THR A 5 -39.04 -65.46 0.06
N ILE A 6 -39.24 -66.00 1.27
CA ILE A 6 -39.01 -65.27 2.52
C ILE A 6 -37.52 -64.89 2.66
N LEU A 7 -36.60 -65.83 2.41
CA LEU A 7 -35.16 -65.57 2.48
C LEU A 7 -34.69 -64.52 1.46
N LEU A 8 -35.24 -64.54 0.24
CA LEU A 8 -34.90 -63.54 -0.79
C LEU A 8 -35.39 -62.14 -0.43
N VAL A 9 -36.61 -62.02 0.11
CA VAL A 9 -37.16 -60.72 0.54
C VAL A 9 -36.38 -60.15 1.73
N VAL A 10 -36.01 -60.99 2.71
CA VAL A 10 -35.21 -60.57 3.87
C VAL A 10 -33.79 -60.14 3.44
N SER A 11 -33.16 -60.90 2.54
CA SER A 11 -31.84 -60.55 1.99
C SER A 11 -31.86 -59.22 1.25
N PHE A 12 -32.89 -58.99 0.44
CA PHE A 12 -33.07 -57.74 -0.29
C PHE A 12 -33.25 -56.53 0.65
N PHE A 13 -34.04 -56.68 1.71
CA PHE A 13 -34.21 -55.63 2.72
C PHE A 13 -32.91 -55.33 3.47
N LEU A 14 -32.12 -56.36 3.81
CA LEU A 14 -30.81 -56.19 4.46
C LEU A 14 -29.85 -55.40 3.57
N LEU A 15 -29.81 -55.69 2.27
CA LEU A 15 -28.99 -54.96 1.30
C LEU A 15 -29.36 -53.48 1.20
N ILE A 16 -30.66 -53.17 1.24
CA ILE A 16 -31.14 -51.77 1.23
C ILE A 16 -30.69 -51.03 2.50
N ILE A 17 -30.81 -51.67 3.67
CA ILE A 17 -30.43 -51.05 4.95
C ILE A 17 -28.92 -50.76 4.98
N VAL A 18 -28.10 -51.71 4.53
CA VAL A 18 -26.64 -51.53 4.44
C VAL A 18 -26.30 -50.43 3.43
N GLY A 19 -26.93 -50.43 2.25
CA GLY A 19 -26.74 -49.40 1.24
C GLY A 19 -27.08 -47.99 1.74
N MET A 20 -28.18 -47.85 2.49
CA MET A 20 -28.59 -46.58 3.07
C MET A 20 -27.62 -46.08 4.15
N PHE A 21 -27.08 -47.00 4.96
CA PHE A 21 -26.06 -46.68 5.96
C PHE A 21 -24.73 -46.23 5.32
N VAL A 22 -24.27 -46.92 4.29
CA VAL A 22 -23.04 -46.56 3.55
C VAL A 22 -23.21 -45.21 2.87
N PHE A 23 -24.37 -44.97 2.23
CA PHE A 23 -24.67 -43.69 1.60
C PHE A 23 -24.68 -42.54 2.61
N ALA A 24 -25.33 -42.73 3.77
CA ALA A 24 -25.37 -41.71 4.83
C ALA A 24 -23.98 -41.42 5.40
N TYR A 25 -23.11 -42.42 5.51
CA TYR A 25 -21.74 -42.27 5.98
C TYR A 25 -20.88 -41.48 4.98
N LEU A 26 -20.98 -41.78 3.69
CA LEU A 26 -20.28 -41.04 2.63
C LEU A 26 -20.76 -39.58 2.53
N LYS A 27 -22.07 -39.34 2.64
CA LYS A 27 -22.67 -37.99 2.64
C LYS A 27 -22.20 -37.12 3.82
N ARG A 28 -21.88 -37.73 4.98
CA ARG A 28 -21.32 -36.99 6.13
C ARG A 28 -19.88 -36.52 5.87
N ALA A 29 -19.10 -37.27 5.11
CA ALA A 29 -17.72 -36.90 4.81
C ALA A 29 -17.62 -35.63 3.93
N GLU A 30 -18.64 -35.35 3.10
CA GLU A 30 -18.71 -34.15 2.26
C GLU A 30 -19.13 -32.88 3.02
N MET A 31 -19.73 -33.00 4.21
CA MET A 31 -20.21 -31.86 5.01
C MET A 31 -19.19 -31.32 6.01
N VAL A 32 -17.95 -31.80 5.98
CA VAL A 32 -16.82 -31.16 6.67
C VAL A 32 -16.23 -30.10 5.76
N GLN A 33 -17.06 -29.13 5.34
CA GLN A 33 -16.53 -27.85 4.92
C GLN A 33 -16.22 -27.09 6.20
N THR A 34 -14.93 -26.99 6.51
CA THR A 34 -14.43 -26.07 7.53
C THR A 34 -15.07 -24.71 7.26
N PRO A 35 -15.81 -24.10 8.20
CA PRO A 35 -16.29 -22.75 8.01
C PRO A 35 -15.05 -21.89 7.80
N VAL A 36 -14.94 -21.31 6.60
CA VAL A 36 -13.97 -20.26 6.35
C VAL A 36 -14.37 -19.14 7.30
N VAL A 37 -13.61 -19.00 8.37
CA VAL A 37 -13.69 -17.81 9.22
C VAL A 37 -13.24 -16.68 8.34
N GLU A 38 -14.19 -15.93 7.78
CA GLU A 38 -13.92 -14.63 7.20
C GLU A 38 -13.43 -13.75 8.35
N THR A 39 -12.11 -13.69 8.54
CA THR A 39 -11.48 -12.64 9.32
C THR A 39 -12.01 -11.32 8.76
N PRO A 40 -12.59 -10.41 9.57
CA PRO A 40 -12.95 -9.09 9.08
C PRO A 40 -11.69 -8.48 8.50
N VAL A 41 -11.69 -8.19 7.20
CA VAL A 41 -10.66 -7.35 6.60
C VAL A 41 -10.84 -5.99 7.23
N GLU A 42 -9.96 -5.66 8.17
CA GLU A 42 -9.85 -4.31 8.72
C GLU A 42 -9.58 -3.38 7.55
N GLU A 43 -10.59 -2.59 7.13
CA GLU A 43 -10.41 -1.56 6.11
C GLU A 43 -9.39 -0.57 6.67
N GLU A 44 -8.16 -0.64 6.18
CA GLU A 44 -7.08 0.26 6.54
C GLU A 44 -7.53 1.68 6.19
N VAL A 45 -7.75 2.52 7.21
CA VAL A 45 -8.17 3.90 7.01
C VAL A 45 -7.03 4.66 6.32
N VAL A 46 -7.15 4.84 5.01
CA VAL A 46 -6.14 5.54 4.20
C VAL A 46 -6.19 7.03 4.53
N LEU A 47 -5.19 7.51 5.27
CA LEU A 47 -5.02 8.92 5.55
C LEU A 47 -4.60 9.69 4.28
N TYR A 48 -5.20 10.86 4.08
CA TYR A 48 -4.94 11.76 2.93
C TYR A 48 -5.13 11.08 1.55
N PRO A 49 -6.30 10.48 1.25
CA PRO A 49 -6.49 9.71 0.02
C PRO A 49 -6.34 10.53 -1.27
N GLY A 50 -6.46 11.86 -1.19
CA GLY A 50 -6.30 12.76 -2.33
C GLY A 50 -4.86 12.94 -2.83
N ILE A 51 -3.85 12.54 -2.04
CA ILE A 51 -2.45 12.69 -2.43
C ILE A 51 -2.01 11.46 -3.23
N THR A 52 -2.21 11.44 -4.54
CA THR A 52 -1.78 10.31 -5.39
C THR A 52 -0.53 10.61 -6.21
N ARG A 53 -0.15 11.89 -6.27
CA ARG A 53 0.99 12.40 -7.04
C ARG A 53 1.68 13.51 -6.28
N ILE A 54 3.01 13.57 -6.41
CA ILE A 54 3.86 14.64 -5.89
C ILE A 54 4.69 15.18 -7.06
N ASP A 55 4.67 16.49 -7.24
CA ASP A 55 5.54 17.18 -8.19
C ASP A 55 6.76 17.73 -7.44
N ALA A 56 7.95 17.50 -7.98
CA ALA A 56 9.19 18.02 -7.40
C ALA A 56 10.16 18.44 -8.49
N LYS A 57 10.94 19.47 -8.21
CA LYS A 57 12.10 19.83 -9.02
C LYS A 57 13.30 18.99 -8.58
N HIS A 58 14.01 18.43 -9.55
CA HIS A 58 15.19 17.59 -9.35
C HIS A 58 16.45 18.35 -9.76
N TYR A 59 17.35 18.50 -8.78
CA TYR A 59 18.66 19.10 -8.95
C TYR A 59 19.73 18.02 -8.87
N ILE A 60 20.71 18.09 -9.76
CA ILE A 60 21.93 17.26 -9.72
C ILE A 60 23.11 18.22 -9.74
N ILE A 61 23.85 18.28 -8.62
CA ILE A 61 25.02 19.15 -8.47
C ILE A 61 26.15 18.29 -7.92
N ASP A 62 27.30 18.25 -8.61
CA ASP A 62 28.48 17.47 -8.21
C ASP A 62 28.21 15.96 -7.94
N GLY A 63 27.19 15.38 -8.58
CA GLY A 63 26.78 13.99 -8.39
C GLY A 63 25.83 13.75 -7.20
N GLU A 64 25.39 14.82 -6.53
CA GLU A 64 24.39 14.77 -5.49
C GLU A 64 23.01 15.17 -6.00
N HIS A 65 22.02 14.37 -5.65
CA HIS A 65 20.62 14.54 -6.01
C HIS A 65 19.90 15.28 -4.88
N THR A 66 19.20 16.35 -5.22
CA THR A 66 18.34 17.10 -4.29
C THR A 66 16.97 17.29 -4.93
N PHE A 67 15.91 17.18 -4.13
CA PHE A 67 14.53 17.33 -4.58
C PHE A 67 13.85 18.43 -3.78
N ALA A 68 13.20 19.37 -4.46
CA ALA A 68 12.46 20.44 -3.81
C ALA A 68 11.07 20.60 -4.45
N GLY A 69 10.06 20.84 -3.62
CA GLY A 69 8.69 20.91 -4.11
C GLY A 69 7.70 21.42 -3.08
N GLU A 70 6.44 21.37 -3.46
CA GLU A 70 5.32 21.81 -2.64
C GLU A 70 4.22 20.75 -2.65
N LEU A 71 3.53 20.59 -1.52
CA LEU A 71 2.41 19.70 -1.38
C LEU A 71 1.28 20.39 -0.62
N VAL A 72 0.06 20.31 -1.14
CA VAL A 72 -1.10 20.90 -0.46
C VAL A 72 -1.66 19.88 0.52
N LEU A 73 -1.64 20.22 1.81
CA LEU A 73 -2.22 19.43 2.89
C LEU A 73 -3.57 20.01 3.33
N PRO A 74 -4.48 19.19 3.89
CA PRO A 74 -5.83 19.62 4.22
C PRO A 74 -5.90 20.58 5.40
N THR A 75 -4.87 20.61 6.25
CA THR A 75 -4.80 21.51 7.41
C THR A 75 -3.42 22.13 7.54
N PRO A 76 -3.31 23.33 8.16
CA PRO A 76 -2.03 23.96 8.45
C PRO A 76 -1.26 23.32 9.62
N CYS A 77 -1.89 22.45 10.41
CA CYS A 77 -1.26 21.75 11.53
C CYS A 77 -0.53 20.47 11.09
N ASP A 78 -0.77 20.06 9.85
CA ASP A 78 -0.09 18.97 9.20
C ASP A 78 1.29 19.48 8.73
N LEU A 79 2.34 18.95 9.36
CA LEU A 79 3.73 19.21 9.02
C LEU A 79 4.22 18.09 8.10
N LEU A 80 4.73 18.47 6.93
CA LEU A 80 5.31 17.53 5.98
C LEU A 80 6.78 17.28 6.33
N GLU A 81 7.14 16.02 6.51
CA GLU A 81 8.52 15.55 6.60
C GLU A 81 8.87 14.73 5.38
N VAL A 82 10.11 14.86 4.91
CA VAL A 82 10.62 14.08 3.79
C VAL A 82 11.98 13.49 4.14
N ASP A 83 12.05 12.16 4.11
CA ASP A 83 13.29 11.42 4.28
C ASP A 83 13.75 10.86 2.93
N THR A 84 15.05 10.86 2.69
CA THR A 84 15.63 10.29 1.47
C THR A 84 16.43 9.05 1.80
N THR A 85 16.19 7.95 1.10
CA THR A 85 16.95 6.71 1.27
C THR A 85 17.50 6.26 -0.08
N VAL A 86 18.80 6.00 -0.14
CA VAL A 86 19.44 5.41 -1.32
C VAL A 86 19.59 3.91 -1.11
N ARG A 87 19.11 3.12 -2.06
CA ARG A 87 19.28 1.67 -2.09
C ARG A 87 20.34 1.33 -3.13
N GLU A 88 21.40 0.67 -2.68
CA GLU A 88 22.54 0.25 -3.50
C GLU A 88 22.15 -0.95 -4.40
N SER A 89 21.37 -0.68 -5.45
CA SER A 89 21.08 -1.61 -6.55
C SER A 89 21.68 -1.10 -7.88
N TYR A 90 21.65 -1.90 -8.95
CA TYR A 90 22.05 -1.44 -10.30
C TYR A 90 20.86 -1.45 -11.28
N PRO A 91 20.36 -0.28 -11.75
CA PRO A 91 20.71 1.06 -11.28
C PRO A 91 20.28 1.32 -9.83
N GLU A 92 20.88 2.33 -9.19
CA GLU A 92 20.58 2.71 -7.81
C GLU A 92 19.14 3.23 -7.70
N GLN A 93 18.55 3.11 -6.52
CA GLN A 93 17.17 3.57 -6.29
C GLN A 93 17.14 4.58 -5.17
N ILE A 94 16.66 5.79 -5.48
CA ILE A 94 16.39 6.84 -4.49
C ILE A 94 14.91 6.74 -4.12
N VAL A 95 14.62 6.61 -2.83
CA VAL A 95 13.25 6.57 -2.29
C VAL A 95 13.04 7.81 -1.44
N LEU A 96 12.05 8.62 -1.82
CA LEU A 96 11.56 9.75 -1.05
C LEU A 96 10.40 9.28 -0.18
N ASN A 97 10.51 9.38 1.13
CA ASN A 97 9.47 8.98 2.07
C ASN A 97 8.85 10.23 2.68
N PHE A 98 7.62 10.51 2.30
CA PHE A 98 6.84 11.64 2.81
C PHE A 98 5.98 11.17 3.98
N ASN A 99 6.14 11.83 5.12
CA ASN A 99 5.34 11.60 6.31
C ASN A 99 4.67 12.90 6.73
N VAL A 100 3.50 12.79 7.37
CA VAL A 100 2.78 13.94 7.90
C VAL A 100 2.67 13.80 9.41
N ILE A 101 3.24 14.76 10.13
CA ILE A 101 3.11 14.88 11.57
C ILE A 101 2.07 15.95 11.87
N ASN A 102 1.03 15.58 12.61
CA ASN A 102 0.06 16.55 13.08
C ASN A 102 0.54 17.16 14.42
N ASN A 103 0.62 18.48 14.48
CA ASN A 103 1.15 19.19 15.65
C ASN A 103 0.07 19.70 16.62
N SER A 104 -1.23 19.46 16.35
CA SER A 104 -2.34 19.98 17.16
C SER A 104 -3.63 19.18 17.01
N GLU A 105 -4.22 18.76 18.14
CA GLU A 105 -5.51 18.05 18.16
C GLU A 105 -6.68 18.89 17.62
N MET A 106 -6.56 20.22 17.64
CA MET A 106 -7.54 21.14 17.05
C MET A 106 -6.86 21.98 15.98
N CYS A 107 -7.34 21.87 14.74
CA CYS A 107 -6.82 22.63 13.62
C CYS A 107 -7.92 23.29 12.80
N ALA A 108 -7.56 24.37 12.10
CA ALA A 108 -8.41 24.95 11.07
C ALA A 108 -8.48 24.01 9.85
N GLN A 109 -9.65 23.87 9.24
CA GLN A 109 -9.83 23.08 8.01
C GLN A 109 -9.57 23.96 6.78
N VAL A 110 -8.29 24.25 6.55
CA VAL A 110 -7.85 25.12 5.45
C VAL A 110 -6.71 24.44 4.72
N MET A 111 -6.92 24.21 3.41
CA MET A 111 -5.89 23.68 2.53
C MET A 111 -4.66 24.58 2.58
N THR A 112 -3.53 24.01 2.94
CA THR A 112 -2.28 24.74 3.16
C THR A 112 -1.16 24.10 2.38
N THR A 113 -0.42 24.91 1.63
CA THR A 113 0.75 24.44 0.91
C THR A 113 1.94 24.29 1.86
N GLN A 114 2.43 23.08 2.02
CA GLN A 114 3.68 22.76 2.70
C GLN A 114 4.79 22.62 1.66
N ARG A 115 5.94 23.20 1.96
CA ARG A 115 7.12 23.12 1.09
C ARG A 115 8.10 22.12 1.65
N PHE A 116 8.87 21.47 0.78
CA PHE A 116 9.93 20.57 1.20
C PHE A 116 11.18 20.73 0.34
N ILE A 117 12.30 20.46 0.96
CA ILE A 117 13.60 20.23 0.32
C ILE A 117 14.20 19.00 0.98
N THR A 118 14.70 18.07 0.17
CA THR A 118 15.36 16.88 0.69
C THR A 118 16.80 17.18 1.04
N GLU A 119 17.40 16.37 1.90
CA GLU A 119 18.85 16.30 2.01
C GLU A 119 19.47 15.90 0.67
N SER A 120 20.67 16.41 0.39
CA SER A 120 21.43 16.05 -0.81
C SER A 120 22.01 14.65 -0.63
N VAL A 121 21.75 13.77 -1.60
CA VAL A 121 22.23 12.37 -1.56
C VAL A 121 23.07 12.03 -2.78
N ALA A 122 24.21 11.38 -2.56
CA ALA A 122 25.05 10.87 -3.65
C ALA A 122 24.40 9.63 -4.29
N ALA A 123 24.23 9.66 -5.61
CA ALA A 123 23.76 8.52 -6.39
C ALA A 123 24.19 8.68 -7.87
N SER A 124 24.07 7.61 -8.64
CA SER A 124 24.26 7.62 -10.08
C SER A 124 23.25 8.56 -10.76
N PRO A 125 23.65 9.31 -11.82
CA PRO A 125 22.71 10.06 -12.66
C PRO A 125 21.60 9.19 -13.28
N GLU A 126 21.83 7.89 -13.41
CA GLU A 126 20.87 6.90 -13.93
C GLU A 126 19.99 6.30 -12.82
N ALA A 127 20.11 6.78 -11.57
CA ALA A 127 19.32 6.27 -10.45
C ALA A 127 17.82 6.49 -10.69
N THR A 128 17.04 5.48 -10.36
CA THR A 128 15.58 5.57 -10.43
C THR A 128 15.06 6.19 -9.13
N VAL A 129 14.17 7.18 -9.26
CA VAL A 129 13.58 7.87 -8.10
C VAL A 129 12.13 7.43 -7.93
N THR A 130 11.76 7.08 -6.70
CA THR A 130 10.38 6.72 -6.33
C THR A 130 9.97 7.48 -5.08
N ALA A 131 8.65 7.63 -4.88
CA ALA A 131 8.10 8.28 -3.70
C ALA A 131 7.10 7.39 -2.98
N THR A 132 7.11 7.45 -1.66
CA THR A 132 6.06 6.93 -0.79
C THR A 132 5.48 8.06 0.04
N PHE A 133 4.18 8.03 0.30
CA PHE A 133 3.49 8.99 1.15
C PHE A 133 2.74 8.21 2.23
N MET A 134 3.10 8.39 3.51
CA MET A 134 2.54 7.61 4.62
C MET A 134 2.61 6.10 4.35
N GLY A 135 3.75 5.64 3.80
CA GLY A 135 3.99 4.22 3.46
C GLY A 135 3.38 3.72 2.15
N ARG A 136 2.53 4.50 1.45
CA ARG A 136 1.94 4.09 0.16
C ARG A 136 2.69 4.67 -1.02
N VAL A 137 2.85 3.90 -2.08
CA VAL A 137 3.50 4.39 -3.32
C VAL A 137 2.63 5.46 -3.96
N VAL A 138 3.24 6.58 -4.33
CA VAL A 138 2.59 7.68 -5.06
C VAL A 138 3.37 7.99 -6.34
N GLU A 139 2.67 8.56 -7.32
CA GLU A 139 3.31 9.02 -8.54
C GLU A 139 4.26 10.17 -8.21
N LEU A 140 5.49 10.10 -8.71
CA LEU A 140 6.46 11.17 -8.58
C LEU A 140 6.72 11.75 -9.96
N ASN A 141 6.44 13.04 -10.10
CA ASN A 141 6.75 13.78 -11.32
C ASN A 141 7.94 14.71 -11.05
N LEU A 142 9.07 14.37 -11.67
CA LEU A 142 10.31 15.12 -11.54
C LEU A 142 10.48 16.09 -12.70
N ILE A 143 10.63 17.36 -12.35
CA ILE A 143 10.94 18.44 -13.29
C ILE A 143 12.44 18.71 -13.18
N PRO A 144 13.24 18.57 -14.24
CA PRO A 144 14.67 18.86 -14.17
C PRO A 144 14.90 20.36 -13.91
N ALA A 145 15.85 20.67 -13.03
CA ALA A 145 16.27 22.05 -12.78
C ALA A 145 16.92 22.68 -14.02
N ALA A 146 16.76 23.99 -14.19
CA ALA A 146 17.43 24.71 -15.26
C ALA A 146 18.95 24.79 -15.00
N PRO A 147 19.80 24.94 -16.03
CA PRO A 147 21.23 25.10 -15.85
C PRO A 147 21.55 26.29 -14.94
N GLY A 148 22.25 26.02 -13.82
CA GLY A 148 22.64 27.03 -12.85
C GLY A 148 21.61 27.37 -11.76
N GLU A 149 20.41 26.77 -11.82
CA GLU A 149 19.41 26.88 -10.74
C GLU A 149 19.86 26.06 -9.52
N ARG A 150 19.69 26.61 -8.31
CA ARG A 150 20.12 25.93 -7.08
C ARG A 150 18.95 25.62 -6.15
N PRO A 151 19.01 24.51 -5.38
CA PRO A 151 17.96 24.17 -4.43
C PRO A 151 17.65 25.27 -3.40
N GLU A 152 18.65 26.04 -2.96
CA GLU A 152 18.45 27.07 -1.93
C GLU A 152 17.66 28.29 -2.45
N GLU A 153 17.60 28.47 -3.78
CA GLU A 153 16.78 29.52 -4.39
C GLU A 153 15.28 29.26 -4.16
N PHE A 154 14.89 28.00 -3.98
CA PHE A 154 13.53 27.61 -3.61
C PHE A 154 13.08 28.22 -2.26
N GLU A 155 14.02 28.40 -1.32
CA GLU A 155 13.77 29.10 -0.05
C GLU A 155 13.84 30.63 -0.19
N LEU A 156 14.70 31.14 -1.08
CA LEU A 156 14.95 32.59 -1.23
C LEU A 156 13.80 33.38 -1.86
N PHE A 157 12.96 32.75 -2.69
CA PHE A 157 11.74 33.39 -3.24
C PHE A 157 10.67 33.71 -2.16
N ILE A 158 10.92 33.43 -0.88
CA ILE A 158 9.95 33.62 0.23
C ILE A 158 10.35 34.72 1.23
N LYS A 159 11.50 35.37 1.05
CA LYS A 159 11.87 36.57 1.83
C LYS A 159 11.82 37.86 0.99
N GLY A 160 10.94 37.90 -0.02
CA GLY A 160 10.64 39.09 -0.82
C GLY A 160 9.37 39.76 -0.33
#